data_AF-A0AAE0CUG2-F1
#
_entry.id   AF-A0AAE0CUG2-F1
#
_cell.length_a   1.000
_cell.length_b   1.000
_cell.length_c   1.000
_cell.angle_alpha   90.00
_cell.angle_beta   90.00
_cell.angle_gamma   90.00
#
_symmetry.space_group_name_H-M   'P 1'
#
loop_
_entity.id
_entity.type
_entity.pdbx_description
1 polymer ?
#
loop_
_entity_poly.entity_id
_entity_poly.type
_entity_poly.pdbx_seq_one_letter_code
_entity_poly.pdbx_strand_id
1 'polypeptide(L)'
;MSVQEFYSSLTNLWDQLALTESDELKAFGPYIARREQQQLVQFLMVLRIDFECLRGSILHRSPLPSVNSIVSELLAEEELD
;
A
#
# COMPACT_ATOMS: atom_id res chain seq x y z
N MET A 1 4.98 -7.85 -14.50
CA MET A 1 4.87 -6.53 -13.86
C MET A 1 5.56 -6.69 -12.53
N SER A 2 6.66 -5.96 -12.35
CA SER A 2 7.42 -6.03 -11.10
C SER A 2 6.64 -5.42 -9.94
N VAL A 3 7.07 -5.68 -8.70
CA VAL A 3 6.53 -5.01 -7.50
C VAL A 3 6.60 -3.49 -7.65
N GLN A 4 7.71 -2.97 -8.20
CA GLN A 4 7.90 -1.53 -8.40
C GLN A 4 6.93 -0.93 -9.43
N GLU A 5 6.72 -1.61 -10.56
CA GLU A 5 5.77 -1.18 -11.60
C GLU A 5 4.33 -1.19 -11.07
N PHE A 6 4.00 -2.23 -10.32
CA PHE A 6 2.70 -2.38 -9.67
C PHE A 6 2.46 -1.28 -8.63
N TYR A 7 3.42 -1.04 -7.75
CA TYR A 7 3.34 0.01 -6.74
C TYR A 7 3.23 1.42 -7.36
N SER A 8 3.98 1.67 -8.43
CA SER A 8 3.91 2.94 -9.17
C SER A 8 2.53 3.16 -9.78
N SER A 9 1.89 2.09 -10.28
CA SER A 9 0.54 2.14 -10.85
C SER A 9 -0.52 2.46 -9.78
N LEU A 10 -0.43 1.84 -8.61
CA LEU A 10 -1.32 2.14 -7.47
C LEU A 10 -1.12 3.55 -6.91
N THR A 11 0.14 4.00 -6.80
CA THR A 11 0.45 5.36 -6.36
C THR A 11 -0.19 6.40 -7.28
N ASN A 12 -0.08 6.22 -8.60
CA ASN A 12 -0.72 7.11 -9.57
C ASN A 12 -2.23 7.18 -9.38
N LEU A 13 -2.89 6.03 -9.16
CA LEU A 13 -4.33 5.99 -8.88
C LEU A 13 -4.67 6.74 -7.59
N TRP A 14 -3.91 6.55 -6.52
CA TRP A 14 -4.14 7.24 -5.24
C TRP A 14 -3.90 8.75 -5.34
N ASP A 15 -2.94 9.18 -6.14
CA ASP A 15 -2.69 10.59 -6.40
C ASP A 15 -3.87 11.22 -7.14
N GLN A 16 -4.42 10.53 -8.15
CA GLN A 16 -5.63 10.98 -8.83
C GLN A 16 -6.84 11.07 -7.89
N LEU A 17 -7.01 10.09 -6.99
CA LEU A 17 -8.05 10.16 -5.96
C LEU A 17 -7.83 11.34 -5.01
N ALA A 18 -6.58 11.63 -4.63
CA ALA A 18 -6.24 12.77 -3.77
C ALA A 18 -6.65 14.11 -4.39
N LEU A 19 -6.62 14.22 -5.73
CA LEU A 19 -7.07 15.44 -6.42
C LEU A 19 -8.57 15.71 -6.23
N THR A 20 -9.37 14.68 -5.93
CA THR A 20 -10.82 14.81 -5.69
C THR A 20 -11.16 15.16 -4.23
N GLU A 21 -10.19 15.07 -3.32
CA GLU A 21 -10.38 15.35 -1.90
C GLU A 21 -10.30 16.85 -1.62
N SER A 22 -11.15 17.34 -0.70
CA SER A 22 -11.09 18.73 -0.25
C SER A 22 -9.84 18.99 0.61
N ASP A 23 -9.39 20.25 0.64
CA ASP A 23 -8.22 20.64 1.44
C ASP A 23 -8.44 20.44 2.94
N GLU A 24 -9.69 20.54 3.40
CA GLU A 24 -10.08 20.24 4.79
C GLU A 24 -9.81 18.79 5.16
N LEU A 25 -10.12 17.84 4.26
CA LEU A 25 -9.86 16.42 4.50
C LEU A 25 -8.35 16.13 4.45
N LYS A 26 -7.62 16.76 3.54
CA LYS A 26 -6.16 16.63 3.43
C LYS A 26 -5.41 17.15 4.65
N ALA A 27 -6.00 18.06 5.42
CA ALA A 27 -5.45 18.56 6.68
C ALA A 27 -5.94 17.79 7.92
N PHE A 28 -6.95 16.91 7.77
CA PHE A 28 -7.57 16.21 8.89
C PHE A 28 -6.83 14.90 9.20
N GLY A 29 -6.00 14.92 10.26
CA GLY A 29 -5.16 13.79 10.69
C GLY A 29 -5.86 12.42 10.73
N PRO A 30 -7.05 12.27 11.33
CA PRO A 30 -7.76 10.98 11.34
C PRO A 30 -8.16 10.49 9.94
N TYR A 31 -8.47 11.39 9.01
CA TYR A 31 -8.74 11.02 7.62
C TYR A 31 -7.47 10.55 6.92
N ILE A 32 -6.35 11.26 7.09
CA ILE A 32 -5.04 10.86 6.54
C ILE A 32 -4.67 9.46 7.02
N ALA A 33 -4.75 9.19 8.33
CA ALA A 33 -4.43 7.89 8.89
C ALA A 33 -5.33 6.77 8.34
N ARG A 34 -6.65 7.05 8.20
CA ARG A 34 -7.59 6.10 7.58
C ARG A 34 -7.26 5.85 6.11
N ARG A 35 -6.90 6.90 5.36
CA ARG A 35 -6.52 6.82 3.94
C ARG A 35 -5.28 5.94 3.76
N GLU A 36 -4.23 6.16 4.56
CA GLU A 36 -3.01 5.34 4.55
C GLU A 36 -3.31 3.86 4.85
N GLN A 37 -4.15 3.59 5.84
CA GLN A 37 -4.61 2.22 6.13
C GLN A 37 -5.37 1.60 4.96
N GLN A 38 -6.24 2.37 4.30
CA GLN A 38 -6.97 1.89 3.12
C GLN A 38 -6.04 1.58 1.95
N GLN A 39 -5.02 2.41 1.72
CA GLN A 39 -4.01 2.17 0.69
C GLN A 39 -3.27 0.86 0.94
N LEU A 40 -2.92 0.56 2.20
CA LEU A 40 -2.33 -0.74 2.56
C LEU A 40 -3.27 -1.91 2.24
N VAL A 41 -4.54 -1.84 2.63
CA VAL A 41 -5.48 -2.92 2.34
C VAL A 41 -5.66 -3.10 0.82
N GLN A 42 -5.76 -2.02 0.06
CA GLN A 42 -5.87 -2.08 -1.41
C GLN A 42 -4.62 -2.70 -2.04
N PHE A 43 -3.44 -2.27 -1.60
CA PHE A 43 -2.17 -2.83 -2.04
C PHE A 43 -2.11 -4.34 -1.79
N LEU A 44 -2.47 -4.79 -0.59
CA LEU A 44 -2.46 -6.20 -0.19
C LEU A 44 -3.54 -7.05 -0.88
N MET A 45 -4.70 -6.48 -1.22
CA MET A 45 -5.77 -7.22 -1.91
C MET A 45 -5.47 -7.44 -3.39
N VAL A 46 -4.83 -6.47 -4.04
CA VAL A 46 -4.51 -6.53 -5.47
C VAL A 46 -3.16 -7.22 -5.72
N LEU A 47 -2.35 -7.40 -4.67
CA LEU A 47 -1.13 -8.20 -4.71
C LEU A 47 -1.44 -9.61 -5.25
N ARG A 48 -0.65 -10.05 -6.24
CA ARG A 48 -0.83 -11.33 -6.94
C ARG A 48 -0.84 -12.52 -5.98
N ILE A 49 -1.44 -13.64 -6.43
CA ILE A 49 -1.47 -14.90 -5.67
C ILE A 49 -0.06 -15.39 -5.27
N ASP A 50 0.94 -15.01 -6.06
CA ASP A 50 2.36 -15.29 -5.86
C ASP A 50 2.89 -14.77 -4.50
N PHE A 51 2.22 -13.78 -3.89
CA PHE A 51 2.61 -13.17 -2.60
C PHE A 51 1.61 -13.45 -1.46
N GLU A 52 0.74 -14.46 -1.59
CA GLU A 52 -0.27 -14.77 -0.55
C GLU A 52 0.34 -15.07 0.83
N CYS A 53 1.47 -15.76 0.86
CA CYS A 53 2.20 -16.04 2.10
C CYS A 53 2.61 -14.74 2.82
N LEU A 54 3.08 -13.75 2.05
CA LEU A 54 3.48 -12.46 2.60
C LEU A 54 2.26 -11.65 3.06
N ARG A 55 1.16 -11.69 2.29
CA ARG A 55 -0.13 -11.08 2.68
C ARG A 55 -0.59 -11.56 4.05
N GLY A 56 -0.52 -12.87 4.29
CA GLY A 56 -0.87 -13.48 5.58
C GLY A 56 0.01 -12.96 6.72
N SER A 57 1.33 -12.92 6.53
CA SER A 57 2.29 -12.43 7.53
C SER A 57 2.02 -10.96 7.91
N ILE A 58 1.79 -10.10 6.91
CA ILE A 58 1.60 -8.66 7.11
C ILE A 58 0.32 -8.36 7.91
N LEU A 59 -0.78 -9.06 7.63
CA LEU A 59 -2.06 -8.85 8.32
C LEU A 59 -2.00 -9.21 9.82
N HIS A 60 -1.04 -10.04 10.24
CA HIS A 60 -0.85 -10.39 11.65
C HIS A 60 0.03 -9.38 12.41
N ARG A 61 0.64 -8.40 11.74
CA ARG A 61 1.52 -7.40 12.39
C ARG A 61 0.68 -6.33 13.10
N SER A 62 1.07 -6.03 14.34
CA SER A 62 0.45 -4.96 15.14
C SER A 62 1.53 -4.04 15.72
N PRO A 63 1.52 -2.73 15.41
CA PRO A 63 0.57 -2.04 14.52
C PRO A 63 0.75 -2.45 13.04
N LEU A 64 -0.27 -2.18 12.22
CA LEU A 64 -0.19 -2.41 10.77
C LEU A 64 0.96 -1.57 10.18
N PRO A 65 1.84 -2.17 9.36
CA PRO A 65 2.96 -1.46 8.74
C PRO A 65 2.48 -0.51 7.65
N SER A 66 3.31 0.46 7.26
CA SER A 66 3.00 1.35 6.14
C SER A 66 3.19 0.64 4.80
N VAL A 67 2.53 1.14 3.75
CA VAL A 67 2.70 0.64 2.37
C VAL A 67 4.18 0.66 1.96
N ASN A 68 4.89 1.75 2.25
CA ASN A 68 6.31 1.87 1.93
C ASN A 68 7.16 0.77 2.57
N SER A 69 6.92 0.45 3.85
CA SER A 69 7.63 -0.64 4.54
C SER A 69 7.42 -1.98 3.83
N ILE A 70 6.17 -2.26 3.45
CA ILE A 70 5.81 -3.51 2.77
C ILE A 70 6.41 -3.57 1.37
N VAL A 71 6.39 -2.48 0.63
CA VAL A 71 7.00 -2.41 -0.71
C VAL A 71 8.51 -2.67 -0.62
N SER A 72 9.20 -2.10 0.37
CA SER A 72 10.63 -2.38 0.56
C SER A 72 10.92 -3.85 0.87
N GLU A 73 10.08 -4.51 1.68
CA GLU A 73 10.21 -5.95 1.95
C GLU A 73 9.96 -6.78 0.69
N LEU A 74 8.91 -6.47 -0.08
CA LEU A 74 8.57 -7.15 -1.32
C LEU A 74 9.64 -7.00 -2.41
N LEU A 75 10.25 -5.81 -2.53
CA LEU A 75 11.34 -5.58 -3.47
C LEU A 75 12.58 -6.41 -3.11
N ALA A 76 12.86 -6.55 -1.82
CA ALA A 76 13.95 -7.41 -1.37
C ALA A 76 13.69 -8.90 -1.64
N GLU A 77 12.43 -9.35 -1.58
CA GLU A 77 12.05 -10.72 -1.97
C GLU A 77 12.11 -10.92 -3.49
N GLU A 78 11.63 -9.96 -4.29
CA GLU A 78 11.66 -10.02 -5.76
C GLU A 78 13.10 -10.02 -6.33
N GLU A 79 14.07 -9.38 -5.65
CA GLU A 79 15.49 -9.41 -6.05
C GLU A 79 16.20 -10.73 -5.72
N LEU A 80 15.61 -11.60 -4.88
CA LEU A 80 16.19 -12.88 -4.46
C LEU A 80 15.72 -14.07 -5.32
N ASP A 81 14.69 -13.90 -6.15
CA ASP A 81 14.06 -14.90 -7.02
C ASP A 81 14.54 -14.79 -8.49
#